data_AF-A0A519VEZ0-F1
#
_entry.id   AF-A0A519VEZ0-F1
#
_cell.length_a   1.000
_cell.length_b   1.000
_cell.length_c   1.000
_cell.angle_alpha   90.00
_cell.angle_beta   90.00
_cell.angle_gamma   90.00
#
_symmetry.space_group_name_H-M   'P 1'
#
loop_
_entity.id
_entity.type
_entity.pdbx_description
1 polymer ?
#
loop_
_entity_poly.entity_id
_entity_poly.type
_entity_poly.pdbx_seq_one_letter_code
_entity_poly.pdbx_strand_id
1 'polypeptide(L)'
;LKVDPASVTEKDKKSTDLEGHLKSPDFFDVAKYPTAKFVITKVEPFKGAQTSNLLADPNYLISGNLTLKDSTLNITFPAKVEVSATGVSAAAKFVIDRTAWGINYKAEGSPENWIISKDVEIGLNLKANK
;
A
#
# COMPACT_ATOMS: atom_id res chain seq x y z
N LEU A 1 -2.41 10.37 5.11
CA LEU A 1 -1.11 10.07 4.47
C LEU A 1 -0.02 10.90 5.13
N LYS A 2 1.10 10.27 5.49
CA LYS A 2 2.33 10.94 5.93
C LYS A 2 3.51 10.39 5.11
N VAL A 3 4.44 11.25 4.74
CA VAL A 3 5.68 10.85 4.02
C VAL A 3 6.82 10.71 5.03
N ASP A 4 7.58 9.63 4.93
CA ASP A 4 8.83 9.46 5.68
C ASP A 4 9.89 10.43 5.11
N PRO A 5 10.46 11.34 5.91
CA PRO A 5 11.54 12.21 5.45
C PRO A 5 12.72 11.46 4.83
N ALA A 6 13.01 10.25 5.29
CA ALA A 6 14.10 9.43 4.75
C ALA A 6 13.82 8.91 3.32
N SER A 7 12.57 8.94 2.86
CA SER A 7 12.21 8.50 1.50
C SER A 7 12.43 9.57 0.42
N VAL A 8 12.76 10.82 0.80
CA VAL A 8 13.06 11.91 -0.15
C VAL A 8 14.56 12.07 -0.26
N THR A 9 15.13 11.51 -1.33
CA THR A 9 16.58 11.49 -1.57
C THR A 9 17.06 12.61 -2.50
N GLU A 10 16.13 13.31 -3.16
CA GLU A 10 16.45 14.44 -4.03
C GLU A 10 16.92 15.66 -3.23
N LYS A 11 18.05 16.23 -3.65
CA LYS A 11 18.59 17.47 -3.08
C LYS A 11 17.55 18.60 -3.22
N ASP A 12 17.37 19.37 -2.16
CA ASP A 12 16.46 20.52 -2.06
C ASP A 12 14.95 20.20 -2.10
N LYS A 13 14.54 18.93 -2.07
CA LYS A 13 13.14 18.52 -1.93
C LYS A 13 12.79 18.24 -0.47
N LYS A 14 11.58 18.62 -0.06
CA LYS A 14 11.06 18.34 1.29
C LYS A 14 10.01 17.24 1.23
N SER A 15 9.96 16.41 2.27
CA SER A 15 8.88 15.43 2.46
C SER A 15 7.50 16.05 2.49
N THR A 16 7.39 17.30 2.94
CA THR A 16 6.13 18.08 2.92
C THR A 16 5.63 18.36 1.52
N ASP A 17 6.54 18.58 0.55
CA ASP A 17 6.17 18.87 -0.83
C ASP A 17 5.63 17.61 -1.49
N LEU A 18 6.32 16.48 -1.27
CA LEU A 18 5.87 15.17 -1.72
C LEU A 18 4.54 14.79 -1.05
N GLU A 19 4.39 15.03 0.25
CA GLU A 19 3.15 14.76 0.98
C GLU A 19 1.98 15.59 0.42
N GLY A 20 2.20 16.87 0.15
CA GLY A 20 1.20 17.74 -0.47
C GLY A 20 0.79 17.23 -1.85
N HIS A 21 1.77 16.81 -2.65
CA HIS A 21 1.52 16.30 -4.00
C HIS A 21 0.76 14.97 -4.00
N LEU A 22 1.14 14.01 -3.16
CA LEU A 22 0.43 12.74 -3.05
C LEU A 22 -1.01 12.91 -2.55
N LYS A 23 -1.28 13.96 -1.76
CA LYS A 23 -2.64 14.28 -1.28
C LYS A 23 -3.53 14.93 -2.35
N SER A 24 -2.95 15.47 -3.42
CA SER A 24 -3.69 16.22 -4.44
C SER A 24 -4.58 15.33 -5.32
N PRO A 25 -5.46 15.92 -6.14
CA PRO A 25 -6.25 15.20 -7.13
C PRO A 25 -5.44 14.36 -8.13
N ASP A 26 -4.18 14.72 -8.38
CA ASP A 26 -3.27 13.98 -9.26
C ASP A 26 -2.91 12.61 -8.69
N PHE A 27 -3.06 12.40 -7.38
CA PHE A 27 -2.79 11.13 -6.71
C PHE A 27 -4.01 10.65 -5.94
N PHE A 28 -3.96 10.69 -4.61
CA PHE A 28 -4.97 10.06 -3.76
C PHE A 28 -6.23 10.89 -3.57
N ASP A 29 -6.22 12.18 -3.95
CA ASP A 29 -7.34 13.11 -3.80
C ASP A 29 -7.98 13.01 -2.41
N VAL A 30 -7.19 13.22 -1.36
CA VAL A 30 -7.63 12.93 0.02
C VAL A 30 -8.75 13.85 0.49
N ALA A 31 -8.99 14.96 -0.21
CA ALA A 31 -10.13 15.84 0.03
C ALA A 31 -11.45 15.14 -0.34
N LYS A 32 -11.45 14.38 -1.44
CA LYS A 32 -12.62 13.61 -1.91
C LYS A 32 -12.66 12.19 -1.34
N TYR A 33 -11.50 11.55 -1.19
CA TYR A 33 -11.35 10.18 -0.72
C TYR A 33 -10.44 10.14 0.54
N PRO A 34 -10.96 10.57 1.70
CA PRO A 34 -10.15 10.74 2.91
C PRO A 34 -9.67 9.42 3.53
N THR A 35 -10.19 8.27 3.06
CA THR A 35 -9.92 6.96 3.62
C THR A 35 -9.74 5.93 2.52
N ALA A 36 -8.64 5.17 2.59
CA ALA A 36 -8.47 3.91 1.89
C ALA A 36 -9.14 2.79 2.69
N LYS A 37 -9.76 1.83 2.02
CA LYS A 37 -10.47 0.72 2.66
C LYS A 37 -9.88 -0.61 2.21
N PHE A 38 -9.63 -1.50 3.15
CA PHE A 38 -9.26 -2.88 2.85
C PHE A 38 -10.25 -3.83 3.52
N VAL A 39 -10.88 -4.71 2.75
CA VAL A 39 -11.84 -5.70 3.25
C VAL A 39 -11.29 -7.08 2.96
N ILE A 40 -10.96 -7.84 4.00
CA ILE A 40 -10.45 -9.20 3.87
C ILE A 40 -11.56 -10.09 3.28
N THR A 41 -11.21 -10.86 2.26
CA THR A 41 -12.09 -11.84 1.60
C THR A 41 -11.65 -13.27 1.85
N LYS A 42 -10.36 -13.51 2.11
CA LYS A 42 -9.82 -14.85 2.38
C LYS A 42 -8.55 -14.77 3.23
N VAL A 43 -8.37 -15.75 4.12
CA VAL A 43 -7.13 -15.99 4.87
C VAL A 43 -6.82 -17.47 4.78
N GLU A 44 -5.60 -17.82 4.36
CA GLU A 44 -5.15 -19.20 4.25
C GLU A 44 -3.69 -19.36 4.68
N PRO A 45 -3.25 -20.54 5.15
CA PRO A 45 -1.85 -20.76 5.51
C PRO A 45 -0.91 -20.49 4.33
N PHE A 46 0.19 -19.80 4.60
CA PHE A 46 1.21 -19.53 3.59
C PHE A 46 1.98 -20.81 3.25
N LYS A 47 2.08 -21.15 1.96
CA LYS A 47 2.70 -22.39 1.46
C LYS A 47 4.06 -22.20 0.78
N GLY A 48 4.73 -21.05 0.97
CA GLY A 48 6.11 -20.83 0.49
C GLY A 48 6.28 -20.45 -0.99
N ALA A 49 5.21 -20.47 -1.81
CA ALA A 49 5.33 -20.23 -3.25
C ALA A 49 5.44 -18.75 -3.67
N GLN A 50 5.10 -17.80 -2.80
CA GLN A 50 5.24 -16.36 -3.05
C GLN A 50 6.34 -15.76 -2.18
N THR A 51 7.58 -15.85 -2.63
CA THR A 51 8.73 -15.21 -1.97
C THR A 51 8.67 -13.71 -2.21
N SER A 52 7.96 -12.97 -1.36
CA SER A 52 8.20 -11.53 -1.23
C SER A 52 9.38 -11.36 -0.27
N ASN A 53 10.54 -10.93 -0.79
CA ASN A 53 11.70 -10.57 0.04
C ASN A 53 11.43 -9.35 0.94
N LEU A 54 10.23 -8.77 0.86
CA LEU A 54 9.82 -7.61 1.62
C LEU A 54 9.35 -7.98 3.03
N LEU A 55 9.02 -9.25 3.30
CA LEU A 55 8.51 -9.70 4.60
C LEU A 55 9.23 -10.97 5.08
N ALA A 56 9.83 -10.90 6.27
CA ALA A 56 10.44 -12.06 6.92
C ALA A 56 9.37 -12.99 7.53
N ASP A 57 9.53 -14.29 7.30
CA ASP A 57 8.72 -15.38 7.88
C ASP A 57 7.19 -15.21 7.76
N PRO A 58 6.63 -15.06 6.55
CA PRO A 58 5.18 -15.06 6.36
C PRO A 58 4.57 -16.41 6.74
N ASN A 59 3.42 -16.38 7.41
CA ASN A 59 2.68 -17.58 7.84
C ASN A 59 1.23 -17.65 7.30
N TYR A 60 0.70 -16.54 6.78
CA TYR A 60 -0.59 -16.50 6.10
C TYR A 60 -0.51 -15.81 4.74
N LEU A 61 -1.40 -16.20 3.84
CA LEU A 61 -1.75 -15.48 2.64
C LEU A 61 -3.11 -14.82 2.87
N ILE A 62 -3.18 -13.51 2.68
CA ILE A 62 -4.41 -12.73 2.88
C ILE A 62 -4.84 -12.17 1.53
N SER A 63 -6.08 -12.46 1.16
CA SER A 63 -6.75 -11.82 0.02
C SER A 63 -7.79 -10.83 0.53
N GLY A 64 -7.93 -9.71 -0.16
CA GLY A 64 -8.95 -8.73 0.18
C GLY A 64 -9.14 -7.66 -0.88
N ASN A 65 -10.26 -6.97 -0.79
CA ASN A 65 -10.62 -5.86 -1.66
C ASN A 65 -9.98 -4.59 -1.12
N LEU A 66 -9.00 -4.05 -1.87
CA LEU A 66 -8.38 -2.76 -1.61
C LEU A 66 -9.08 -1.68 -2.44
N THR A 67 -9.73 -0.75 -1.76
CA THR A 67 -10.33 0.44 -2.33
C THR A 67 -9.38 1.63 -2.14
N LEU A 68 -8.91 2.17 -3.27
CA LEU A 68 -8.19 3.45 -3.34
C LEU A 68 -8.99 4.36 -4.29
N LYS A 69 -9.27 5.59 -3.85
CA LYS A 69 -10.20 6.49 -4.53
C LYS A 69 -11.57 5.83 -4.73
N ASP A 70 -12.00 5.67 -5.97
CA ASP A 70 -13.25 5.04 -6.40
C ASP A 70 -13.05 3.65 -7.02
N SER A 71 -11.81 3.18 -7.15
CA SER A 71 -11.50 1.85 -7.68
C SER A 71 -11.31 0.83 -6.55
N THR A 72 -11.81 -0.38 -6.76
CA THR A 72 -11.66 -1.51 -5.83
C THR A 72 -11.16 -2.72 -6.58
N LEU A 73 -10.01 -3.25 -6.17
CA LEU A 73 -9.44 -4.48 -6.73
C LEU A 73 -9.14 -5.47 -5.62
N ASN A 74 -9.28 -6.76 -5.92
CA ASN A 74 -8.86 -7.81 -5.01
C ASN A 74 -7.35 -8.03 -5.15
N ILE A 75 -6.62 -7.91 -4.05
CA ILE A 75 -5.19 -8.18 -3.98
C ILE A 75 -4.95 -9.32 -3.00
N THR A 76 -3.86 -10.06 -3.24
CA THR A 76 -3.42 -11.14 -2.38
C THR A 76 -1.96 -10.95 -2.04
N PHE A 77 -1.63 -11.01 -0.74
CA PHE A 77 -0.27 -10.81 -0.27
C PHE A 77 0.08 -11.70 0.93
N PRO A 78 1.36 -12.07 1.09
CA PRO A 78 1.82 -12.76 2.28
C PRO A 78 1.81 -11.81 3.48
N ALA A 79 1.45 -12.36 4.64
CA ALA A 79 1.41 -11.67 5.92
C ALA A 79 1.99 -12.55 7.03
N LYS A 80 2.60 -11.90 8.02
CA LYS A 80 2.98 -12.50 9.29
C LYS A 80 1.94 -12.10 10.32
N VAL A 81 1.17 -13.07 10.78
CA VAL A 81 0.11 -12.88 11.78
C VAL A 81 0.52 -13.58 13.07
N GLU A 82 0.48 -12.86 14.18
CA GLU A 82 0.75 -13.42 15.50
C GLU A 82 -0.51 -13.26 16.36
N VAL A 83 -0.98 -14.38 16.89
CA VAL A 83 -2.12 -14.42 17.80
C VAL A 83 -1.59 -14.69 19.20
N SER A 84 -1.99 -13.84 20.14
CA SER A 84 -1.62 -13.93 21.55
C SER A 84 -2.88 -13.93 22.42
N ALA A 85 -2.73 -14.22 23.72
CA ALA A 85 -3.85 -14.17 24.66
C ALA A 85 -4.51 -12.78 24.74
N THR A 86 -3.76 -11.71 24.45
CA THR A 86 -4.17 -10.31 24.59
C THR A 86 -4.64 -9.67 23.29
N GLY A 87 -4.49 -10.34 22.14
CA GLY A 87 -4.86 -9.77 20.85
C GLY A 87 -4.12 -10.38 19.67
N VAL A 88 -4.26 -9.73 18.52
CA VAL A 88 -3.70 -10.13 17.23
C VAL A 88 -2.81 -9.01 16.68
N SER A 89 -1.62 -9.36 16.20
CA SER A 89 -0.80 -8.49 15.36
C SER A 89 -0.73 -9.06 13.94
N ALA A 90 -0.65 -8.19 12.95
CA ALA A 90 -0.39 -8.58 11.57
C ALA A 90 0.58 -7.59 10.92
N ALA A 91 1.60 -8.12 10.26
CA ALA A 91 2.54 -7.36 9.45
C ALA A 91 2.49 -7.88 8.00
N ALA A 92 2.43 -6.97 7.04
CA ALA A 92 2.52 -7.31 5.62
C ALA A 92 3.29 -6.23 4.86
N LYS A 93 4.02 -6.65 3.83
CA LYS A 93 4.64 -5.76 2.85
C LYS A 93 4.47 -6.34 1.46
N PHE A 94 3.89 -5.56 0.57
CA PHE A 94 3.58 -5.97 -0.79
C PHE A 94 3.62 -4.80 -1.76
N VAL A 95 3.77 -5.09 -3.04
CA VAL A 95 3.80 -4.09 -4.11
C VAL A 95 2.46 -4.12 -4.85
N ILE A 96 1.95 -2.95 -5.20
CA ILE A 96 0.83 -2.79 -6.13
C ILE A 96 1.25 -1.93 -7.31
N ASP A 97 0.60 -2.12 -8.47
CA ASP A 97 0.65 -1.15 -9.56
C ASP A 97 -0.41 -0.06 -9.29
N ARG A 98 0.04 1.17 -9.00
CA ARG A 98 -0.86 2.30 -8.69
C ARG A 98 -1.80 2.65 -9.86
N THR A 99 -1.40 2.36 -11.09
CA THR A 99 -2.19 2.71 -12.28
C THR A 99 -3.44 1.84 -12.41
N ALA A 100 -3.46 0.65 -11.78
CA ALA A 100 -4.65 -0.19 -11.73
C ALA A 100 -5.82 0.45 -10.95
N TRP A 101 -5.54 1.45 -10.10
CA TRP A 101 -6.55 2.27 -9.42
C TRP A 101 -6.75 3.65 -10.08
N GLY A 102 -6.23 3.85 -11.30
CA GLY A 102 -6.32 5.13 -12.00
C GLY A 102 -5.48 6.25 -11.36
N ILE A 103 -4.51 5.90 -10.51
CA ILE A 103 -3.58 6.86 -9.91
C ILE A 103 -2.44 7.08 -10.90
N ASN A 104 -2.56 8.12 -11.73
CA ASN A 104 -1.60 8.51 -12.76
C ASN A 104 -0.94 9.84 -12.38
N TYR A 105 0.37 9.98 -12.60
CA TYR A 105 1.01 11.29 -12.47
C TYR A 105 0.74 12.07 -13.75
N LYS A 106 0.00 13.17 -13.65
CA LYS A 106 -0.51 13.93 -14.79
C LYS A 106 -1.38 13.03 -15.71
N ALA A 107 -1.34 13.28 -17.02
CA ALA A 107 -2.10 12.50 -17.99
C ALA A 107 -1.51 11.09 -18.17
N GLU A 108 -2.40 10.11 -18.28
CA GLU A 108 -2.03 8.75 -18.66
C GLU A 108 -1.32 8.76 -20.02
N GLY A 109 -0.22 8.01 -20.13
CA GLY A 109 0.62 8.00 -21.35
C GLY A 109 1.55 9.21 -21.52
N SER A 110 1.56 10.18 -20.60
CA SER A 110 2.55 11.27 -20.64
C SER A 110 3.97 10.75 -20.33
N PRO A 111 5.03 11.33 -20.93
CA PRO A 111 6.41 10.98 -20.61
C PRO A 111 6.74 11.14 -19.13
N GLU A 112 6.09 12.10 -18.47
CA GLU A 112 6.27 12.40 -17.06
C GLU A 112 5.73 11.29 -16.16
N ASN A 113 4.59 10.68 -16.53
CA ASN A 113 4.05 9.53 -15.81
C ASN A 113 4.99 8.33 -15.86
N TRP A 114 5.76 8.15 -16.94
CA TRP A 114 6.70 7.03 -17.09
C TRP A 114 7.94 7.17 -16.22
N ILE A 115 8.31 8.40 -15.83
CA ILE A 115 9.45 8.67 -14.96
C ILE A 115 9.14 8.22 -13.52
N ILE A 116 7.88 8.23 -13.11
CA ILE A 116 7.45 7.80 -11.78
C ILE A 116 7.07 6.32 -11.82
N SER A 117 7.75 5.50 -11.02
CA SER A 117 7.43 4.08 -10.88
C SER A 117 5.93 3.85 -10.72
N LYS A 118 5.44 2.84 -11.44
CA LYS A 118 4.07 2.34 -11.28
C LYS A 118 3.94 1.51 -10.00
N ASP A 119 5.02 0.84 -9.62
CA ASP A 119 5.10 0.02 -8.43
C ASP A 119 5.15 0.88 -7.18
N VAL A 120 4.22 0.63 -6.26
CA VAL A 120 4.15 1.24 -4.93
C VAL A 120 4.22 0.13 -3.90
N GLU A 121 5.25 0.17 -3.03
CA GLU A 121 5.31 -0.69 -1.86
C GLU A 121 4.36 -0.18 -0.77
N ILE A 122 3.51 -1.08 -0.27
CA ILE A 122 2.60 -0.84 0.83
C ILE A 122 3.03 -1.72 2.01
N GLY A 123 3.30 -1.08 3.14
CA GLY A 123 3.51 -1.72 4.43
C GLY A 123 2.28 -1.59 5.33
N LEU A 124 1.82 -2.71 5.89
CA LEU A 124 0.75 -2.77 6.88
C LEU A 124 1.31 -3.28 8.21
N ASN A 125 1.00 -2.56 9.29
CA ASN A 125 1.23 -3.00 10.67
C ASN A 125 -0.08 -2.81 11.45
N LEU A 126 -0.76 -3.92 11.72
CA LEU A 126 -2.02 -3.96 12.46
C LEU A 126 -1.77 -4.50 13.88
N LYS A 127 -2.39 -3.86 14.87
CA LYS A 127 -2.53 -4.40 16.22
C LYS A 127 -3.99 -4.26 16.64
N ALA A 128 -4.60 -5.36 17.03
CA ALA A 128 -5.95 -5.41 17.58
C ALA A 128 -5.88 -6.07 18.96
N ASN A 129 -6.37 -5.37 19.98
CA ASN A 129 -6.50 -5.92 21.33
C ASN A 129 -7.86 -6.61 21.47
N LYS A 130 -7.92 -7.62 22.34
CA LYS A 130 -9.16 -8.32 22.67
C LYS A 130 -10.12 -7.44 23.47
#